data_AF-A0A422LUE6-F1
#
_entry.id   AF-A0A422LUE6-F1
#
_cell.length_a   1.000
_cell.length_b   1.000
_cell.length_c   1.000
_cell.angle_alpha   90.00
_cell.angle_beta   90.00
_cell.angle_gamma   90.00
#
_symmetry.space_group_name_H-M   'P 1'
#
loop_
_entity.id
_entity.type
_entity.pdbx_description
1 polymer ?
#
loop_
_entity_poly.entity_id
_entity_poly.type
_entity_poly.pdbx_seq_one_letter_code
_entity_poly.pdbx_strand_id
1 'polypeptide(L)'
;MLVKIAANIPDDWEIRLAGSGPDENKLKNLISQMNVNNKLKLTGSLTDEQLAVHYQTSSIFMMTSRWEGLPLVIGEAMSFGLPVISMNNTGAQEYLNGGKFGVLTQDHRVHDLSIKLDTLMYSPSIRDYWANQALQP
;
A
#
# COMPACT_ATOMS: atom_id res chain seq x y z
N MET A 1 8.34 -9.40 -2.37
CA MET A 1 6.90 -9.35 -2.70
C MET A 1 6.56 -8.09 -3.47
N LEU A 2 6.86 -6.90 -2.93
CA LEU A 2 6.65 -5.61 -3.61
C LEU A 2 7.18 -5.58 -5.05
N VAL A 3 8.40 -6.06 -5.28
CA VAL A 3 8.99 -6.12 -6.64
C VAL A 3 8.16 -6.99 -7.60
N LYS A 4 7.53 -8.07 -7.11
CA LYS A 4 6.63 -8.90 -7.93
C LYS A 4 5.32 -8.18 -8.24
N ILE A 5 4.81 -7.37 -7.32
CA ILE A 5 3.62 -6.55 -7.56
C ILE A 5 3.97 -5.47 -8.58
N ALA A 6 5.06 -4.74 -8.39
CA ALA A 6 5.56 -3.72 -9.31
C ALA A 6 5.77 -4.25 -10.74
N ALA A 7 6.17 -5.51 -10.90
CA ALA A 7 6.33 -6.12 -12.22
C ALA A 7 5.00 -6.35 -12.97
N ASN A 8 3.86 -6.36 -12.27
CA ASN A 8 2.55 -6.70 -12.82
C ASN A 8 1.56 -5.52 -12.85
N ILE A 9 1.86 -4.39 -12.21
CA ILE A 9 1.01 -3.19 -12.31
C ILE A 9 1.16 -2.53 -13.70
N PRO A 10 0.17 -1.75 -14.16
CA PRO A 10 0.24 -0.99 -15.42
C PRO A 10 1.40 0.02 -15.47
N ASP A 11 1.73 0.50 -16.67
CA ASP A 11 2.84 1.45 -16.88
C ASP A 11 2.55 2.89 -16.40
N ASP A 12 1.28 3.25 -16.28
CA ASP A 12 0.80 4.53 -15.74
C ASP A 12 0.69 4.52 -14.20
N TRP A 13 1.08 3.42 -13.55
CA TRP A 13 1.12 3.27 -12.10
C TRP A 13 2.55 3.08 -11.59
N GLU A 14 2.80 3.64 -10.41
CA GLU A 14 4.04 3.42 -9.65
C GLU A 14 3.74 3.14 -8.17
N ILE A 15 4.64 2.41 -7.54
CA ILE A 15 4.68 2.18 -6.10
C ILE A 15 5.80 3.05 -5.55
N ARG A 16 5.44 3.96 -4.64
CA ARG A 16 6.41 4.72 -3.84
C ARG A 16 6.49 4.07 -2.46
N LEU A 17 7.70 3.68 -2.06
CA LEU A 17 7.97 3.10 -0.75
C LEU A 17 8.71 4.11 0.11
N ALA A 18 8.03 4.63 1.12
CA ALA A 18 8.60 5.52 2.13
C ALA A 18 9.21 4.73 3.29
N GLY A 19 10.36 5.18 3.76
CA GLY A 19 11.15 4.56 4.82
C GLY A 19 12.53 4.11 4.35
N SER A 20 13.37 3.81 5.32
CA SER A 20 14.70 3.23 5.13
C SER A 20 14.85 2.00 6.03
N GLY A 21 15.78 1.12 5.69
CA GLY A 21 15.98 -0.09 6.47
C GLY A 21 17.16 -0.94 6.01
N PRO A 22 17.52 -1.98 6.78
CA PRO A 22 18.70 -2.81 6.50
C PRO A 22 18.61 -3.54 5.14
N ASP A 23 17.40 -3.80 4.65
CA ASP A 23 17.16 -4.48 3.37
C ASP A 23 17.16 -3.55 2.14
N GLU A 24 17.43 -2.26 2.29
CA GLU A 24 17.34 -1.29 1.18
C GLU A 24 18.23 -1.67 -0.01
N ASN A 25 19.49 -2.04 0.23
CA ASN A 25 20.42 -2.45 -0.83
C ASN A 25 19.96 -3.73 -1.53
N LYS A 26 19.44 -4.69 -0.77
CA LYS A 26 18.86 -5.92 -1.32
C LYS A 26 17.65 -5.60 -2.20
N LEU A 27 16.80 -4.66 -1.77
CA LEU A 27 15.64 -4.24 -2.53
C LEU A 27 16.03 -3.51 -3.82
N LYS A 28 17.02 -2.60 -3.77
CA LYS A 28 17.59 -1.93 -4.95
C LYS A 28 18.11 -2.92 -5.98
N ASN A 29 18.83 -3.95 -5.53
CA ASN A 29 19.32 -5.02 -6.41
C ASN A 29 18.16 -5.79 -7.07
N LEU A 30 17.12 -6.14 -6.31
CA LEU A 30 15.95 -6.83 -6.85
C LEU A 30 15.16 -5.96 -7.85
N ILE A 31 15.01 -4.67 -7.59
CA ILE A 31 14.35 -3.71 -8.49
C ILE A 31 15.09 -3.68 -9.83
N SER A 32 16.42 -3.59 -9.79
CA SER A 32 17.27 -3.61 -10.98
C SER A 32 17.17 -4.95 -11.73
N GLN A 33 17.32 -6.08 -11.03
CA GLN A 33 17.24 -7.42 -11.62
C GLN A 33 15.89 -7.72 -12.28
N MET A 34 14.79 -7.19 -11.73
CA MET A 34 13.44 -7.38 -12.27
C MET A 34 13.03 -6.29 -13.27
N ASN A 35 13.90 -5.33 -13.58
CA ASN A 35 13.65 -4.21 -14.49
C ASN A 35 12.40 -3.38 -14.13
N VAL A 36 12.14 -3.16 -12.84
CA VAL A 36 10.97 -2.38 -12.36
C VAL A 36 11.36 -1.00 -11.79
N ASN A 37 12.51 -0.46 -12.21
CA ASN A 37 13.04 0.83 -11.73
C ASN A 37 12.09 2.01 -11.97
N ASN A 38 11.25 1.93 -13.01
CA ASN A 38 10.21 2.91 -13.32
C ASN A 38 8.94 2.74 -12.48
N LYS A 39 8.67 1.55 -11.94
CA LYS A 39 7.43 1.20 -11.22
C LYS A 39 7.58 1.08 -9.71
N LEU A 40 8.79 0.94 -9.18
CA LEU A 40 9.04 0.89 -7.74
C LEU A 40 10.12 1.91 -7.35
N LYS A 41 9.69 2.98 -6.66
CA LYS A 41 10.54 4.07 -6.18
C LYS A 41 10.75 3.98 -4.68
N LEU A 42 12.01 3.94 -4.27
CA LEU A 42 12.37 4.05 -2.86
C LEU A 42 12.59 5.52 -2.55
N THR A 43 11.75 6.12 -1.70
CA THR A 43 11.88 7.55 -1.37
C THR A 43 12.87 7.80 -0.23
N GLY A 44 13.25 6.74 0.50
CA GLY A 44 13.99 6.86 1.74
C GLY A 44 13.11 7.37 2.88
N SER A 45 13.73 7.75 4.00
CA SER A 45 13.03 8.39 5.11
C SER A 45 12.49 9.76 4.70
N LEU A 46 11.25 10.04 5.07
CA LEU A 46 10.57 11.32 4.82
C LEU A 46 10.38 12.08 6.13
N THR A 47 10.41 13.42 6.06
CA THR A 47 9.90 14.27 7.16
C THR A 47 8.38 14.17 7.25
N ASP A 48 7.79 14.62 8.36
CA ASP A 48 6.33 14.60 8.54
C ASP A 48 5.59 15.38 7.42
N GLU A 49 6.14 16.52 7.01
CA GLU A 49 5.61 17.33 5.91
C GLU A 49 5.68 16.58 4.58
N GLN A 50 6.81 15.93 4.30
CA GLN A 50 7.00 15.13 3.09
C GLN A 50 6.09 13.89 3.10
N LEU A 51 5.89 13.27 4.26
CA LEU A 51 5.01 12.11 4.45
C LEU A 51 3.54 12.50 4.24
N ALA A 52 3.11 13.65 4.75
CA ALA A 52 1.77 14.19 4.49
C ALA A 52 1.54 14.40 2.98
N VAL A 53 2.49 15.03 2.28
CA VAL A 53 2.43 15.18 0.81
C VAL A 53 2.43 13.82 0.11
N HIS A 54 3.19 12.85 0.64
CA HIS A 54 3.23 11.49 0.10
C HIS A 54 1.86 10.83 0.15
N TYR A 55 1.15 10.93 1.29
CA TYR A 55 -0.22 10.43 1.40
C TYR A 55 -1.18 11.19 0.48
N GLN A 56 -1.17 12.53 0.51
CA GLN A 56 -2.09 13.35 -0.30
C GLN A 56 -1.97 13.13 -1.81
N THR A 57 -0.77 12.80 -2.29
CA THR A 57 -0.49 12.58 -3.71
C THR A 57 -0.59 11.10 -4.12
N SER A 58 -0.96 10.22 -3.20
CA SER A 58 -1.15 8.79 -3.47
C SER A 58 -2.60 8.50 -3.83
N SER A 59 -2.84 7.44 -4.61
CA SER A 59 -4.20 7.03 -4.97
C SER A 59 -4.73 5.87 -4.12
N ILE A 60 -3.82 5.07 -3.55
CA ILE A 60 -4.10 3.86 -2.77
C ILE A 60 -2.96 3.71 -1.76
N PHE A 61 -3.26 3.38 -0.51
CA PHE A 61 -2.27 2.91 0.45
C PHE A 61 -2.28 1.38 0.48
N MET A 62 -1.12 0.76 0.30
CA MET A 62 -0.97 -0.70 0.28
C MET A 62 -0.02 -1.18 1.39
N MET A 63 -0.56 -1.94 2.34
CA MET A 63 0.24 -2.57 3.38
C MET A 63 0.50 -4.05 3.08
N THR A 64 1.80 -4.36 2.97
CA THR A 64 2.29 -5.70 2.60
C THR A 64 2.79 -6.54 3.76
N SER A 65 2.72 -6.04 4.99
CA SER A 65 3.23 -6.74 6.17
C SER A 65 2.31 -7.90 6.57
N ARG A 66 2.90 -9.05 6.88
CA ARG A 66 2.17 -10.26 7.30
C ARG A 66 1.93 -10.31 8.81
N TRP A 67 2.75 -9.60 9.57
CA TRP A 67 2.74 -9.61 11.02
C TRP A 67 2.99 -8.19 11.50
N GLU A 68 2.01 -7.62 12.18
CA GLU A 68 2.10 -6.27 12.72
C GLU A 68 1.18 -6.15 13.93
N GLY A 69 1.72 -5.66 15.04
CA GLY A 69 0.97 -5.49 16.28
C GLY A 69 0.03 -4.29 16.21
N LEU A 70 0.56 -3.13 15.79
CA LEU A 70 -0.21 -1.89 15.67
C LEU A 70 0.29 -1.06 14.49
N PRO A 71 -0.29 -1.22 13.28
CA PRO A 71 0.14 -0.50 12.09
C PRO A 71 -0.41 0.93 12.09
N LEU A 72 0.23 1.84 12.84
CA LEU A 72 -0.15 3.26 12.92
C LEU A 72 -0.29 3.91 11.52
N VAL A 73 0.53 3.46 10.57
CA VAL A 73 0.52 3.90 9.17
C VAL A 73 -0.80 3.65 8.44
N ILE A 74 -1.61 2.66 8.85
CA ILE A 74 -2.96 2.49 8.30
C ILE A 74 -3.83 3.67 8.72
N GLY A 75 -3.83 4.02 10.01
CA GLY A 75 -4.62 5.13 10.54
C GLY A 75 -4.20 6.47 9.92
N GLU A 76 -2.89 6.69 9.76
CA GLU A 76 -2.37 7.86 9.03
C GLU A 76 -2.92 7.90 7.60
N ALA A 77 -2.75 6.85 6.81
CA ALA A 77 -3.25 6.80 5.44
C ALA A 77 -4.77 7.04 5.35
N MET A 78 -5.54 6.43 6.26
CA MET A 78 -6.99 6.63 6.37
C MET A 78 -7.36 8.08 6.66
N SER A 79 -6.60 8.77 7.52
CA SER A 79 -6.84 10.19 7.85
C SER A 79 -6.68 11.13 6.65
N PHE A 80 -5.92 10.73 5.63
CA PHE A 80 -5.82 11.43 4.35
C PHE A 80 -6.87 10.98 3.32
N GLY A 81 -7.81 10.12 3.72
CA GLY A 81 -8.86 9.59 2.84
C GLY A 81 -8.35 8.61 1.80
N LEU A 82 -7.20 7.97 2.04
CA LEU A 82 -6.69 6.98 1.10
C LEU A 82 -7.49 5.67 1.20
N PRO A 83 -7.89 5.09 0.05
CA PRO A 83 -8.28 3.69 0.00
C PRO A 83 -7.15 2.83 0.54
N VAL A 84 -7.43 2.05 1.59
CA VAL A 84 -6.46 1.13 2.18
C VAL A 84 -6.69 -0.28 1.66
N ILE A 85 -5.62 -0.92 1.20
CA ILE A 85 -5.55 -2.37 0.98
C ILE A 85 -4.43 -2.95 1.84
N SER A 86 -4.72 -3.99 2.61
CA SER A 86 -3.74 -4.62 3.50
C SER A 86 -3.77 -6.14 3.41
N MET A 87 -2.59 -6.74 3.57
CA MET A 87 -2.53 -8.12 4.00
C MET A 87 -3.28 -8.31 5.32
N ASN A 88 -3.96 -9.45 5.45
CA ASN A 88 -4.66 -9.79 6.67
C ASN A 88 -3.64 -10.03 7.78
N ASN A 89 -3.73 -9.26 8.84
CA ASN A 89 -3.00 -9.47 10.08
C ASN A 89 -3.82 -8.85 11.22
N THR A 90 -3.47 -9.15 12.47
CA THR A 90 -4.23 -8.70 13.64
C THR A 90 -4.40 -7.18 13.71
N GLY A 91 -3.33 -6.41 13.49
CA GLY A 91 -3.41 -4.95 13.52
C GLY A 91 -4.23 -4.36 12.37
N ALA A 92 -4.12 -4.93 11.17
CA ALA A 92 -4.92 -4.50 10.02
C ALA A 92 -6.41 -4.83 10.19
N GLN A 93 -6.74 -5.96 10.79
CA GLN A 93 -8.12 -6.34 11.14
C GLN A 93 -8.74 -5.35 12.12
N GLU A 94 -7.96 -4.90 13.11
CA GLU A 94 -8.41 -3.92 14.11
C GLU A 94 -8.66 -2.55 13.47
N TYR A 95 -7.67 -1.98 12.77
CA TYR A 95 -7.80 -0.67 12.12
C TYR A 95 -8.90 -0.63 11.06
N LEU A 96 -9.05 -1.69 10.27
CA LEU A 96 -10.03 -1.74 9.19
C LEU A 96 -11.38 -2.33 9.64
N ASN A 97 -11.55 -2.62 10.94
CA ASN A 97 -12.75 -3.20 11.54
C ASN A 97 -13.27 -4.39 10.74
N GLY A 98 -12.45 -5.44 10.61
CA GLY A 98 -12.81 -6.63 9.86
C GLY A 98 -12.91 -6.44 8.34
N GLY A 99 -12.39 -5.33 7.82
CA GLY A 99 -12.50 -4.95 6.40
C GLY A 99 -13.70 -4.06 6.08
N LYS A 100 -14.37 -3.51 7.09
CA LYS A 100 -15.44 -2.51 6.92
C LYS A 100 -14.90 -1.19 6.35
N PHE A 101 -13.68 -0.80 6.73
CA PHE A 101 -13.08 0.49 6.36
C PHE A 101 -11.95 0.40 5.34
N GLY A 102 -11.66 -0.80 4.85
CA GLY A 102 -10.64 -1.02 3.83
C GLY A 102 -10.62 -2.46 3.36
N VAL A 103 -9.78 -2.73 2.37
CA VAL A 103 -9.71 -4.02 1.71
C VAL A 103 -8.69 -4.92 2.42
N LEU A 104 -9.16 -6.04 2.97
CA LEU A 104 -8.29 -7.07 3.56
C LEU A 104 -8.11 -8.25 2.61
N THR A 105 -6.88 -8.75 2.47
CA THR A 105 -6.65 -10.01 1.74
C THR A 105 -7.25 -11.21 2.50
N GLN A 106 -7.53 -12.34 1.85
CA GLN A 106 -8.00 -13.54 2.55
C GLN A 106 -6.85 -14.42 3.07
N ASP A 107 -5.74 -14.57 2.31
CA ASP A 107 -4.79 -15.69 2.55
C ASP A 107 -3.30 -15.33 2.75
N HIS A 108 -2.91 -14.11 3.12
CA HIS A 108 -1.49 -13.66 3.16
C HIS A 108 -0.70 -13.88 1.84
N ARG A 109 -1.41 -14.20 0.76
CA ARG A 109 -0.86 -14.54 -0.56
C ARG A 109 -0.83 -13.28 -1.41
N VAL A 110 0.25 -13.16 -2.18
CA VAL A 110 0.44 -12.04 -3.13
C VAL A 110 -0.67 -11.98 -4.18
N HIS A 111 -1.18 -13.14 -4.58
CA HIS A 111 -2.18 -13.24 -5.65
C HIS A 111 -3.50 -12.51 -5.31
N ASP A 112 -4.04 -12.72 -4.12
CA ASP A 112 -5.28 -12.04 -3.69
C ASP A 112 -5.06 -10.52 -3.52
N LEU A 113 -3.89 -10.13 -3.01
CA LEU A 113 -3.50 -8.73 -2.95
C LEU A 113 -3.48 -8.09 -4.35
N SER A 114 -2.91 -8.78 -5.35
CA SER A 114 -2.87 -8.30 -6.73
C SER A 114 -4.27 -8.14 -7.33
N ILE A 115 -5.16 -9.13 -7.20
CA ILE A 115 -6.53 -9.06 -7.73
C ILE A 115 -7.30 -7.86 -7.15
N LYS A 116 -7.17 -7.65 -5.83
CA LYS A 116 -7.83 -6.56 -5.13
C LYS A 116 -7.21 -5.21 -5.48
N LEU A 117 -5.89 -5.16 -5.65
CA LEU A 117 -5.20 -3.96 -6.12
C LEU A 117 -5.65 -3.59 -7.53
N ASP A 118 -5.77 -4.56 -8.45
CA ASP A 118 -6.26 -4.33 -9.81
C ASP A 118 -7.66 -3.71 -9.80
N THR A 119 -8.55 -4.23 -8.93
CA THR A 119 -9.90 -3.67 -8.77
C THR A 119 -9.86 -2.20 -8.39
N LEU A 120 -8.95 -1.80 -7.48
CA LEU A 120 -8.75 -0.41 -7.09
C LEU A 120 -8.09 0.42 -8.20
N MET A 121 -7.11 -0.13 -8.94
CA MET A 121 -6.42 0.61 -10.00
C MET A 121 -7.33 0.92 -11.18
N TYR A 122 -8.21 -0.01 -11.56
CA TYR A 122 -9.07 0.14 -12.74
C TYR A 122 -10.46 0.72 -12.47
N SER A 123 -10.87 0.87 -11.21
CA SER A 123 -12.20 1.37 -10.86
C SER A 123 -12.14 2.61 -9.95
N PRO A 124 -12.20 3.83 -10.53
CA PRO A 124 -12.26 5.06 -9.76
C PRO A 124 -13.40 5.09 -8.74
N SER A 125 -14.59 4.59 -9.10
CA SER A 125 -15.74 4.57 -8.18
C SER A 125 -15.52 3.66 -6.97
N ILE A 126 -14.79 2.55 -7.14
CA ILE A 126 -14.41 1.69 -6.02
C ILE A 126 -13.36 2.37 -5.15
N ARG A 127 -12.42 3.11 -5.73
CA ARG A 127 -11.48 3.94 -4.93
C ARG A 127 -12.25 4.99 -4.14
N ASP A 128 -13.15 5.73 -4.76
CA ASP A 128 -13.93 6.77 -4.09
C ASP A 128 -14.77 6.18 -2.95
N TYR A 129 -15.37 5.01 -3.17
CA TYR A 129 -16.09 4.29 -2.11
C TYR A 129 -15.18 4.02 -0.90
N TRP A 130 -14.01 3.42 -1.12
CA TRP A 130 -13.09 3.06 -0.03
C TRP A 130 -12.42 4.27 0.62
N ALA A 131 -12.15 5.34 -0.13
CA ALA A 131 -11.71 6.62 0.41
C ALA A 131 -12.74 7.18 1.40
N ASN A 132 -14.03 7.13 1.05
CA ASN A 132 -15.10 7.56 1.94
C ASN A 132 -15.29 6.63 3.14
N GLN A 133 -15.11 5.30 2.98
CA GLN A 133 -15.14 4.38 4.11
C GLN A 133 -13.97 4.64 5.08
N ALA A 134 -12.78 4.95 4.56
CA ALA A 134 -11.59 5.22 5.37
C ALA A 134 -11.73 6.43 6.30
N LEU A 135 -12.57 7.41 5.92
CA LEU A 135 -12.84 8.62 6.71
C LEU A 135 -13.97 8.47 7.74
N GLN A 136 -14.62 7.29 7.82
CA GLN A 136 -15.68 7.08 8.79
C GLN A 136 -15.11 6.91 10.21
N PRO A 137 -15.83 7.40 11.23
CA PRO A 137 -15.44 7.30 12.64
C PRO A 137 -15.56 5.88 13.21
#